data_AF-A0A1T5B0I2-F1
#
_entry.id   AF-A0A1T5B0I2-F1
#
_cell.length_a   1.000
_cell.length_b   1.000
_cell.length_c   1.000
_cell.angle_alpha   90.00
_cell.angle_beta   90.00
_cell.angle_gamma   90.00
#
_symmetry.space_group_name_H-M   'P 1'
#
loop_
_entity.id
_entity.type
_entity.pdbx_description
1 polymer ?
#
loop_
_entity_poly.entity_id
_entity_poly.type
_entity_poly.pdbx_seq_one_letter_code
_entity_poly.pdbx_strand_id
1 'polypeptide(L)'
;MNSQDFRTQILMKKPRYAKSRIPLIDILANKGQSKSEYAQFGPIYELFIYSFVLGLKRKSFLPLPGNNLTKDFVEIAKWKGGSSLVDFLLMTVLIHTDELGFTWNELEDMQEKDLDKAVSQIISFLEGYANGGLEYLQELYNTNQLINSPYLFVDLLAENSTLKEVLDEDNISLESQEATEDTIVNTKKLIEGGESPNVEFKSTLRVNMHTIQADDKMELSCIKTIAGYMNTKPGTLLIGVSDQKEILGLEKDLASFGNKPDPMDEFQKHLDNLIESYLGNSAYSLITLTFPEIDAKKICRLDVQFSKKGPVYAKNKSKKIEEFYIRRAASTVALNASEMIGYIENHWG
;
A
#
# COMPACT_ATOMS: atom_id res chain seq x y z
N MET A 1 -25.82 9.96 23.75
CA MET A 1 -25.72 8.47 23.67
C MET A 1 -24.25 8.11 23.54
N ASN A 2 -23.73 7.02 24.14
CA ASN A 2 -22.30 6.72 24.01
C ASN A 2 -21.98 6.13 22.61
N SER A 3 -20.71 6.21 22.20
CA SER A 3 -20.25 5.75 20.86
C SER A 3 -20.49 4.25 20.62
N GLN A 4 -20.54 3.45 21.69
CA GLN A 4 -20.76 2.01 21.63
C GLN A 4 -22.22 1.67 21.33
N ASP A 5 -23.16 2.42 21.91
CA ASP A 5 -24.59 2.31 21.60
C ASP A 5 -24.84 2.70 20.14
N PHE A 6 -24.20 3.78 19.65
CA PHE A 6 -24.36 4.25 18.26
C PHE A 6 -23.87 3.20 17.26
N ARG A 7 -22.68 2.65 17.50
CA ARG A 7 -22.15 1.54 16.74
C ARG A 7 -23.12 0.35 16.75
N THR A 8 -23.68 0.01 17.91
CA THR A 8 -24.63 -1.10 18.05
C THR A 8 -25.88 -0.88 17.18
N GLN A 9 -26.42 0.35 17.14
CA GLN A 9 -27.57 0.65 16.28
C GLN A 9 -27.28 0.45 14.79
N ILE A 10 -26.10 0.84 14.30
CA ILE A 10 -25.69 0.59 12.91
C ILE A 10 -25.57 -0.92 12.66
N LEU A 11 -24.91 -1.66 13.56
CA LEU A 11 -24.70 -3.10 13.41
C LEU A 11 -26.01 -3.89 13.35
N MET A 12 -27.08 -3.40 13.99
CA MET A 12 -28.41 -4.03 13.95
C MET A 12 -29.19 -3.82 12.65
N LYS A 13 -28.72 -2.95 11.74
CA LYS A 13 -29.41 -2.67 10.47
C LYS A 13 -29.16 -3.79 9.44
N LYS A 14 -30.12 -3.90 8.52
CA LYS A 14 -30.06 -4.76 7.33
C LYS A 14 -30.01 -3.88 6.09
N PRO A 15 -28.82 -3.63 5.52
CA PRO A 15 -28.72 -2.95 4.23
C PRO A 15 -29.49 -3.72 3.16
N ARG A 16 -29.93 -3.02 2.13
CA ARG A 16 -30.68 -3.59 1.00
C ARG A 16 -29.88 -3.54 -0.29
N TYR A 17 -30.36 -4.30 -1.27
CA TYR A 17 -29.92 -4.26 -2.66
C TYR A 17 -31.11 -4.32 -3.61
N ALA A 18 -30.92 -3.81 -4.82
CA ALA A 18 -31.92 -3.91 -5.88
C ALA A 18 -32.07 -5.37 -6.33
N LYS A 19 -33.32 -5.84 -6.48
CA LYS A 19 -33.63 -7.20 -6.97
C LYS A 19 -33.07 -7.46 -8.37
N SER A 20 -32.86 -6.42 -9.17
CA SER A 20 -32.19 -6.52 -10.48
C SER A 20 -30.76 -7.05 -10.40
N ARG A 21 -30.10 -6.96 -9.23
CA ARG A 21 -28.73 -7.47 -9.01
C ARG A 21 -28.69 -8.92 -8.56
N ILE A 22 -29.83 -9.56 -8.27
CA ILE A 22 -29.88 -10.96 -7.81
C ILE A 22 -29.10 -11.89 -8.75
N PRO A 23 -29.28 -11.84 -10.09
CA PRO A 23 -28.54 -12.74 -10.99
C PRO A 23 -27.01 -12.62 -10.83
N LEU A 24 -26.49 -11.40 -10.76
CA LEU A 24 -25.06 -11.14 -10.56
C LEU A 24 -24.58 -11.60 -9.18
N ILE A 25 -25.35 -11.31 -8.13
CA ILE A 25 -25.03 -11.72 -6.76
C ILE A 25 -24.99 -13.24 -6.65
N ASP A 26 -25.94 -13.95 -7.27
CA ASP A 26 -25.94 -15.40 -7.30
C ASP A 26 -24.69 -15.92 -8.02
N ILE A 27 -24.28 -15.32 -9.15
CA ILE A 27 -23.06 -15.72 -9.87
C ILE A 27 -21.81 -15.53 -9.00
N LEU A 28 -21.68 -14.38 -8.34
CA LEU A 28 -20.47 -14.01 -7.61
C LEU A 28 -20.41 -14.57 -6.19
N ALA A 29 -21.54 -14.75 -5.51
CA ALA A 29 -21.62 -15.13 -4.09
C ALA A 29 -22.30 -16.50 -3.88
N ASN A 30 -21.95 -17.49 -4.71
CA ASN A 30 -22.47 -18.84 -4.63
C ASN A 30 -21.61 -19.74 -3.73
N LYS A 31 -22.10 -20.04 -2.53
CA LYS A 31 -21.41 -20.93 -1.58
C LYS A 31 -21.62 -22.40 -1.98
N GLY A 32 -20.60 -23.05 -2.56
CA GLY A 32 -20.49 -24.52 -2.54
C GLY A 32 -20.80 -25.30 -3.82
N GLN A 33 -20.70 -24.72 -5.02
CA GLN A 33 -20.61 -25.50 -6.25
C GLN A 33 -19.18 -25.45 -6.82
N SER A 34 -18.55 -26.63 -6.99
CA SER A 34 -17.17 -26.81 -7.45
C SER A 34 -16.92 -26.47 -8.93
N LYS A 35 -17.91 -25.90 -9.62
CA LYS A 35 -17.85 -25.46 -11.02
C LYS A 35 -18.62 -24.16 -11.19
N SER A 36 -18.05 -23.03 -10.77
CA SER A 36 -18.41 -21.73 -11.35
C SER A 36 -17.29 -21.26 -12.25
N GLU A 37 -17.65 -20.60 -13.35
CA GLU A 37 -16.71 -19.94 -14.25
C GLU A 37 -16.07 -18.68 -13.64
N TYR A 38 -16.43 -18.26 -12.42
CA TYR A 38 -15.88 -17.05 -11.77
C TYR A 38 -15.43 -17.33 -10.33
N ALA A 39 -14.43 -16.58 -9.84
CA ALA A 39 -14.00 -16.61 -8.44
C ALA A 39 -15.17 -16.28 -7.49
N GLN A 40 -15.49 -17.21 -6.59
CA GLN A 40 -16.65 -17.13 -5.71
C GLN A 40 -16.30 -16.38 -4.42
N PHE A 41 -17.11 -15.38 -4.03
CA PHE A 41 -17.11 -14.88 -2.66
C PHE A 41 -17.56 -15.98 -1.71
N GLY A 42 -16.85 -16.15 -0.60
CA GLY A 42 -17.26 -17.11 0.42
C GLY A 42 -18.65 -16.76 1.00
N PRO A 43 -18.90 -15.50 1.40
CA PRO A 43 -20.19 -15.02 1.87
C PRO A 43 -20.69 -13.73 1.18
N ILE A 44 -22.01 -13.64 1.00
CA ILE A 44 -22.73 -12.53 0.33
C ILE A 44 -22.41 -11.12 0.88
N TYR A 45 -22.03 -10.99 2.15
CA TYR A 45 -21.70 -9.69 2.75
C TYR A 45 -20.34 -9.14 2.28
N GLU A 46 -19.40 -10.00 1.89
CA GLU A 46 -18.11 -9.56 1.33
C GLU A 46 -18.35 -8.85 0.00
N LEU A 47 -19.21 -9.41 -0.85
CA LEU A 47 -19.63 -8.79 -2.11
C LEU A 47 -20.24 -7.40 -1.87
N PHE A 48 -21.04 -7.22 -0.81
CA PHE A 48 -21.59 -5.90 -0.46
C PHE A 48 -20.48 -4.90 -0.14
N ILE A 49 -19.57 -5.25 0.77
CA ILE A 49 -18.47 -4.37 1.20
C ILE A 49 -17.58 -4.01 -0.01
N TYR A 50 -17.23 -4.99 -0.83
CA TYR A 50 -16.39 -4.74 -1.98
C TYR A 50 -17.09 -3.88 -3.04
N SER A 51 -18.38 -4.13 -3.29
CA SER A 51 -19.17 -3.29 -4.21
C SER A 51 -19.28 -1.85 -3.69
N PHE A 52 -19.41 -1.67 -2.38
CA PHE A 52 -19.38 -0.35 -1.75
C PHE A 52 -18.06 0.38 -2.01
N VAL A 53 -16.92 -0.29 -1.77
CA VAL A 53 -15.58 0.29 -2.01
C VAL A 53 -15.39 0.64 -3.48
N LEU A 54 -15.86 -0.23 -4.39
CA LEU A 54 -15.79 0.01 -5.83
C LEU A 54 -16.65 1.21 -6.25
N GLY A 55 -17.86 1.34 -5.69
CA GLY A 55 -18.72 2.50 -5.87
C GLY A 55 -18.07 3.79 -5.41
N LEU A 56 -17.48 3.81 -4.20
CA LEU A 56 -16.74 4.96 -3.67
C LEU A 56 -15.57 5.36 -4.56
N LYS A 57 -14.73 4.39 -4.94
CA LYS A 57 -13.55 4.64 -5.80
C LYS A 57 -13.95 5.27 -7.14
N ARG A 58 -15.08 4.84 -7.68
CA ARG A 58 -15.63 5.35 -8.94
C ARG A 58 -16.51 6.59 -8.78
N LYS A 59 -16.72 7.07 -7.55
CA LYS A 59 -17.67 8.14 -7.20
C LYS A 59 -19.07 7.89 -7.78
N SER A 60 -19.48 6.61 -7.80
CA SER A 60 -20.74 6.14 -8.35
C SER A 60 -21.73 5.87 -7.22
N PHE A 61 -22.51 6.90 -6.87
CA PHE A 61 -23.64 6.76 -5.97
C PHE A 61 -24.91 6.50 -6.77
N LEU A 62 -25.57 5.36 -6.54
CA LEU A 62 -26.82 5.01 -7.21
C LEU A 62 -27.91 4.67 -6.18
N PRO A 63 -28.90 5.55 -5.93
CA PRO A 63 -29.94 5.28 -4.94
C PRO A 63 -30.72 4.01 -5.26
N LEU A 64 -31.14 3.28 -4.22
CA LEU A 64 -31.95 2.08 -4.40
C LEU A 64 -33.35 2.42 -4.92
N PRO A 65 -33.97 1.53 -5.72
CA PRO A 65 -35.36 1.67 -6.12
C PRO A 65 -36.31 1.51 -4.92
N GLY A 66 -37.61 1.72 -5.13
CA GLY A 66 -38.63 1.57 -4.09
C GLY A 66 -38.57 0.20 -3.38
N ASN A 67 -39.03 0.16 -2.13
CA ASN A 67 -38.87 -0.99 -1.24
C ASN A 67 -39.35 -2.33 -1.84
N ASN A 68 -40.39 -2.31 -2.67
CA ASN A 68 -40.93 -3.48 -3.37
C ASN A 68 -39.94 -4.12 -4.37
N LEU A 69 -38.97 -3.35 -4.86
CA LEU A 69 -37.93 -3.76 -5.80
C LEU A 69 -36.58 -4.02 -5.13
N THR A 70 -36.53 -3.98 -3.80
CA THR A 70 -35.32 -4.24 -3.01
C THR A 70 -35.42 -5.54 -2.20
N LYS A 71 -34.29 -6.07 -1.78
CA LYS A 71 -34.19 -7.23 -0.87
C LYS A 71 -33.16 -6.93 0.21
N ASP A 72 -33.39 -7.44 1.41
CA ASP A 72 -32.49 -7.28 2.55
C ASP A 72 -31.26 -8.18 2.42
N PHE A 73 -30.10 -7.65 2.80
CA PHE A 73 -28.94 -8.45 3.20
C PHE A 73 -29.13 -9.02 4.62
N VAL A 74 -28.12 -9.77 5.06
CA VAL A 74 -27.97 -10.18 6.46
C VAL A 74 -27.65 -8.95 7.33
N GLU A 75 -28.06 -8.94 8.60
CA GLU A 75 -27.69 -7.92 9.58
C GLU A 75 -26.17 -7.72 9.64
N ILE A 76 -25.71 -6.47 9.71
CA ILE A 76 -24.28 -6.15 9.76
C ILE A 76 -23.59 -6.83 10.95
N ALA A 77 -24.25 -6.95 12.10
CA ALA A 77 -23.74 -7.64 13.28
C ALA A 77 -23.38 -9.13 13.02
N LYS A 78 -24.03 -9.76 12.04
CA LYS A 78 -23.78 -11.17 11.66
C LYS A 78 -22.68 -11.31 10.61
N TRP A 79 -22.16 -10.21 10.07
CA TRP A 79 -21.05 -10.23 9.14
C TRP A 79 -19.76 -10.47 9.93
N LYS A 80 -19.41 -11.75 10.11
CA LYS A 80 -18.24 -12.23 10.88
C LYS A 80 -17.90 -11.26 12.03
N GLY A 81 -18.84 -11.18 12.99
CA GLY A 81 -18.93 -10.10 13.97
C GLY A 81 -17.59 -9.76 14.62
N GLY A 82 -17.08 -8.55 14.35
CA GLY A 82 -15.77 -8.09 14.79
C GLY A 82 -14.62 -8.24 13.78
N SER A 83 -14.91 -8.54 12.51
CA SER A 83 -13.88 -8.59 11.47
C SER A 83 -13.38 -7.19 11.08
N SER A 84 -12.09 -7.10 10.72
CA SER A 84 -11.43 -5.90 10.22
C SER A 84 -12.15 -5.24 9.04
N LEU A 85 -12.96 -5.99 8.27
CA LEU A 85 -13.75 -5.48 7.15
C LEU A 85 -14.93 -4.61 7.59
N VAL A 86 -15.63 -4.97 8.67
CA VAL A 86 -16.73 -4.14 9.19
C VAL A 86 -16.17 -2.88 9.83
N ASP A 87 -15.03 -2.98 10.53
CA ASP A 87 -14.34 -1.81 11.05
C ASP A 87 -13.84 -0.90 9.92
N PHE A 88 -13.28 -1.47 8.85
CA PHE A 88 -12.92 -0.72 7.65
C PHE A 88 -14.11 -0.02 7.01
N LEU A 89 -15.25 -0.71 6.87
CA LEU A 89 -16.49 -0.14 6.35
C LEU A 89 -16.91 1.08 7.17
N LEU A 90 -16.96 0.93 8.50
CA LEU A 90 -17.35 2.01 9.40
C LEU A 90 -16.34 3.15 9.35
N MET A 91 -15.04 2.89 9.42
CA MET A 91 -13.98 3.91 9.29
C MET A 91 -14.06 4.66 7.96
N THR A 92 -14.40 3.97 6.86
CA THR A 92 -14.56 4.62 5.55
C THR A 92 -15.74 5.59 5.56
N VAL A 93 -16.85 5.22 6.20
CA VAL A 93 -17.99 6.13 6.40
C VAL A 93 -17.59 7.33 7.27
N LEU A 94 -16.73 7.15 8.28
CA LEU A 94 -16.24 8.25 9.12
C LEU A 94 -15.45 9.30 8.33
N ILE A 95 -14.78 8.91 7.24
CA ILE A 95 -14.01 9.83 6.39
C ILE A 95 -14.94 10.66 5.48
N HIS A 96 -16.15 10.18 5.21
CA HIS A 96 -17.11 10.82 4.28
C HIS A 96 -18.26 11.51 5.02
N THR A 97 -18.02 12.02 6.23
CA THR A 97 -19.05 12.66 7.06
C THR A 97 -19.63 13.92 6.45
N ASP A 98 -18.83 14.63 5.67
CA ASP A 98 -19.25 15.83 4.96
C ASP A 98 -20.36 15.52 3.94
N GLU A 99 -20.39 14.32 3.36
CA GLU A 99 -21.45 13.86 2.45
C GLU A 99 -22.72 13.42 3.20
N LEU A 100 -22.60 13.10 4.49
CA LEU A 100 -23.72 12.61 5.32
C LEU A 100 -24.51 13.74 5.99
N GLY A 101 -23.96 14.96 6.04
CA GLY A 101 -24.65 16.14 6.53
C GLY A 101 -24.82 16.19 8.06
N PHE A 102 -23.92 15.56 8.81
CA PHE A 102 -23.82 15.70 10.27
C PHE A 102 -22.35 15.70 10.72
N THR A 103 -22.04 16.33 11.85
CA THR A 103 -20.69 16.36 12.44
C THR A 103 -20.63 15.50 13.70
N TRP A 104 -19.56 14.69 13.87
CA TRP A 104 -19.46 13.75 15.00
C TRP A 104 -19.47 14.42 16.38
N ASN A 105 -18.99 15.65 16.48
CA ASN A 105 -19.04 16.42 17.72
C ASN A 105 -20.47 16.66 18.21
N GLU A 106 -21.47 16.50 17.34
CA GLU A 106 -22.89 16.69 17.67
C GLU A 106 -23.55 15.40 18.17
N LEU A 107 -22.94 14.21 17.97
CA LEU A 107 -23.55 12.91 18.30
C LEU A 107 -23.73 12.67 19.80
N GLU A 108 -22.86 13.25 20.63
CA GLU A 108 -23.00 13.13 22.10
C GLU A 108 -24.24 13.87 22.61
N ASP A 109 -24.60 14.97 21.92
CA ASP A 109 -25.69 15.89 22.26
C ASP A 109 -26.97 15.68 21.42
N MET A 110 -26.94 14.77 20.43
CA MET A 110 -28.07 14.48 19.55
C MET A 110 -29.25 13.83 20.28
N GLN A 111 -30.46 14.24 19.92
CA GLN A 111 -31.69 13.58 20.34
C GLN A 111 -31.85 12.23 19.63
N GLU A 112 -32.60 11.30 20.22
CA GLU A 112 -32.83 9.94 19.68
C GLU A 112 -33.35 9.95 18.23
N LYS A 113 -34.23 10.90 17.89
CA LYS A 113 -34.78 11.07 16.54
C LYS A 113 -33.71 11.50 15.51
N ASP A 114 -32.78 12.36 15.91
CA ASP A 114 -31.70 12.83 15.03
C ASP A 114 -30.65 11.73 14.84
N LEU A 115 -30.46 10.90 15.87
CA LEU A 115 -29.61 9.73 15.82
C LEU A 115 -30.15 8.65 14.88
N ASP A 116 -31.45 8.36 14.94
CA ASP A 116 -32.11 7.46 13.99
C ASP A 116 -31.95 7.96 12.54
N LYS A 117 -32.08 9.28 12.34
CA LYS A 117 -31.88 9.91 11.04
C LYS A 117 -30.44 9.75 10.56
N ALA A 118 -29.45 9.96 11.41
CA ALA A 118 -28.04 9.77 11.09
C ALA A 118 -27.74 8.31 10.70
N VAL A 119 -28.25 7.35 11.47
CA VAL A 119 -28.11 5.91 11.14
C VAL A 119 -28.77 5.61 9.79
N SER A 120 -29.96 6.15 9.51
CA SER A 120 -30.63 5.99 8.21
C SER A 120 -29.83 6.59 7.05
N GLN A 121 -29.16 7.73 7.25
CA GLN A 121 -28.29 8.34 6.25
C GLN A 121 -27.06 7.47 5.99
N ILE A 122 -26.42 6.94 7.03
CA ILE A 122 -25.30 6.00 6.91
C ILE A 122 -25.72 4.76 6.09
N ILE A 123 -26.86 4.15 6.41
CA ILE A 123 -27.33 2.99 5.66
C ILE A 123 -27.63 3.34 4.21
N SER A 124 -28.25 4.49 3.94
CA SER A 124 -28.54 4.94 2.58
C SER A 124 -27.26 5.21 1.78
N PHE A 125 -26.22 5.74 2.43
CA PHE A 125 -24.90 5.96 1.88
C PHE A 125 -24.24 4.63 1.47
N LEU A 126 -24.22 3.67 2.41
CA LEU A 126 -23.71 2.33 2.15
C LEU A 126 -24.47 1.65 1.00
N GLU A 127 -25.80 1.67 1.04
CA GLU A 127 -26.68 1.09 0.03
C GLU A 127 -26.44 1.71 -1.36
N GLY A 128 -26.33 3.05 -1.44
CA GLY A 128 -26.21 3.76 -2.71
C GLY A 128 -24.88 3.53 -3.41
N TYR A 129 -23.76 3.60 -2.67
CA TYR A 129 -22.45 3.29 -3.24
C TYR A 129 -22.28 1.80 -3.53
N ALA A 130 -22.81 0.91 -2.69
CA ALA A 130 -22.81 -0.52 -2.98
C ALA A 130 -23.60 -0.84 -4.26
N ASN A 131 -24.76 -0.20 -4.45
CA ASN A 131 -25.55 -0.36 -5.67
C ASN A 131 -24.85 0.20 -6.90
N GLY A 132 -24.12 1.31 -6.79
CA GLY A 132 -23.29 1.84 -7.87
C GLY A 132 -22.15 0.91 -8.27
N GLY A 133 -21.49 0.27 -7.31
CA GLY A 133 -20.48 -0.76 -7.59
C GLY A 133 -21.08 -2.03 -8.22
N LEU A 134 -22.24 -2.48 -7.74
CA LEU A 134 -22.96 -3.62 -8.32
C LEU A 134 -23.46 -3.34 -9.75
N GLU A 135 -23.87 -2.10 -10.05
CA GLU A 135 -24.19 -1.69 -11.43
C GLU A 135 -22.97 -1.82 -12.33
N TYR A 136 -21.81 -1.33 -11.90
CA TYR A 136 -20.57 -1.46 -12.68
C TYR A 136 -20.19 -2.92 -12.94
N LEU A 137 -20.27 -3.77 -11.92
CA LEU A 137 -20.04 -5.21 -12.08
C LEU A 137 -21.05 -5.85 -13.04
N GLN A 138 -22.33 -5.43 -12.99
CA GLN A 138 -23.36 -5.91 -13.89
C GLN A 138 -23.08 -5.50 -15.34
N GLU A 139 -22.62 -4.26 -15.55
CA GLU A 139 -22.23 -3.76 -16.87
C GLU A 139 -21.10 -4.60 -17.46
N LEU A 140 -20.02 -4.81 -16.69
CA LEU A 140 -18.90 -5.66 -17.10
C LEU A 140 -19.33 -7.10 -17.40
N TYR A 141 -20.24 -7.64 -16.60
CA TYR A 141 -20.80 -8.97 -16.84
C TYR A 141 -21.57 -9.01 -18.17
N ASN A 142 -22.43 -8.02 -18.42
CA ASN A 142 -23.24 -7.95 -19.62
C ASN A 142 -22.40 -7.72 -20.90
N THR A 143 -21.25 -7.04 -20.78
CA THR A 143 -20.33 -6.79 -21.91
C THR A 143 -19.25 -7.88 -22.07
N ASN A 144 -19.30 -8.96 -21.27
CA ASN A 144 -18.27 -10.00 -21.21
C ASN A 144 -16.86 -9.47 -20.89
N GLN A 145 -16.76 -8.36 -20.16
CA GLN A 145 -15.51 -7.75 -19.70
C GLN A 145 -15.20 -8.05 -18.23
N LEU A 146 -16.09 -8.76 -17.53
CA LEU A 146 -15.85 -9.16 -16.16
C LEU A 146 -14.70 -10.18 -16.11
N ILE A 147 -13.59 -9.75 -15.50
CA ILE A 147 -12.38 -10.56 -15.35
C ILE A 147 -12.71 -11.81 -14.51
N ASN A 148 -12.15 -12.95 -14.89
CA ASN A 148 -12.22 -14.16 -14.08
C ASN A 148 -10.86 -14.39 -13.39
N SER A 149 -10.69 -13.78 -12.22
CA SER A 149 -9.45 -13.81 -11.45
C SER A 149 -9.76 -14.15 -9.98
N PRO A 150 -8.90 -14.94 -9.30
CA PRO A 150 -8.96 -15.11 -7.85
C PRO A 150 -8.95 -13.78 -7.07
N TYR A 151 -8.42 -12.72 -7.68
CA TYR A 151 -8.29 -11.37 -7.12
C TYR A 151 -9.16 -10.32 -7.81
N LEU A 152 -10.27 -10.74 -8.45
CA LEU A 152 -11.18 -9.88 -9.23
C LEU A 152 -11.39 -8.47 -8.67
N PHE A 153 -11.63 -8.31 -7.36
CA PHE A 153 -11.87 -6.99 -6.79
C PHE A 153 -10.63 -6.13 -6.66
N VAL A 154 -9.48 -6.73 -6.40
CA VAL A 154 -8.20 -6.01 -6.43
C VAL A 154 -7.99 -5.50 -7.85
N ASP A 155 -8.21 -6.37 -8.85
CA ASP A 155 -8.09 -6.06 -10.28
C ASP A 155 -9.01 -4.91 -10.69
N LEU A 156 -10.30 -5.00 -10.33
CA LEU A 156 -11.30 -3.98 -10.64
C LEU A 156 -11.06 -2.66 -9.91
N LEU A 157 -10.59 -2.72 -8.66
CA LEU A 157 -10.18 -1.51 -7.97
C LEU A 157 -8.98 -0.91 -8.70
N ALA A 158 -8.02 -1.71 -9.14
CA ALA A 158 -6.84 -1.18 -9.80
C ALA A 158 -7.10 -0.47 -11.12
N GLU A 159 -8.17 -0.78 -11.85
CA GLU A 159 -8.41 -0.31 -13.22
C GLU A 159 -8.41 1.22 -13.42
N ASN A 160 -8.63 2.03 -12.37
CA ASN A 160 -8.60 3.50 -12.41
C ASN A 160 -7.59 4.12 -11.43
N SER A 161 -6.70 3.32 -10.90
CA SER A 161 -5.51 3.76 -10.19
C SER A 161 -4.33 3.37 -11.05
N THR A 162 -3.18 4.01 -10.84
CA THR A 162 -1.88 3.49 -11.29
C THR A 162 -1.53 2.13 -10.65
N LEU A 163 -2.52 1.33 -10.25
CA LEU A 163 -2.44 -0.02 -9.74
C LEU A 163 -2.67 -1.04 -10.87
N LYS A 164 -3.21 -0.66 -12.05
CA LYS A 164 -3.23 -1.59 -13.20
C LYS A 164 -1.82 -1.90 -13.69
N GLU A 165 -0.86 -1.00 -13.42
CA GLU A 165 0.58 -1.25 -13.56
C GLU A 165 1.15 -2.11 -12.42
N VAL A 166 0.39 -2.36 -11.34
CA VAL A 166 0.83 -3.08 -10.12
C VAL A 166 0.18 -4.47 -10.00
N LEU A 167 -0.79 -4.82 -10.85
CA LEU A 167 -1.52 -6.10 -10.77
C LEU A 167 -1.21 -7.11 -11.87
N ASP A 168 -0.33 -6.74 -12.80
CA ASP A 168 0.53 -7.75 -13.46
C ASP A 168 1.61 -8.29 -12.48
N GLU A 169 1.57 -7.75 -11.25
CA GLU A 169 2.39 -7.93 -10.06
C GLU A 169 2.36 -9.29 -9.34
N ASP A 170 2.43 -10.44 -10.02
CA ASP A 170 2.95 -11.63 -9.32
C ASP A 170 4.46 -11.38 -9.06
N ASN A 171 4.75 -10.75 -7.92
CA ASN A 171 6.03 -10.15 -7.45
C ASN A 171 6.46 -8.86 -8.17
N ILE A 172 6.20 -7.71 -7.51
CA ILE A 172 7.01 -6.51 -7.76
C ILE A 172 8.42 -6.77 -7.29
N SER A 173 9.25 -7.24 -8.21
CA SER A 173 10.67 -7.48 -7.98
C SER A 173 11.48 -6.26 -8.39
N LEU A 174 12.51 -5.94 -7.62
CA LEU A 174 13.45 -4.89 -7.97
C LEU A 174 14.32 -5.34 -9.16
N GLU A 175 13.84 -5.16 -10.39
CA GLU A 175 14.63 -5.46 -11.58
C GLU A 175 15.78 -4.46 -11.74
N SER A 176 17.00 -4.98 -11.91
CA SER A 176 18.15 -4.13 -12.21
C SER A 176 18.13 -3.69 -13.67
N GLN A 177 18.29 -2.39 -13.90
CA GLN A 177 18.49 -1.85 -15.24
C GLN A 177 19.97 -2.01 -15.66
N GLU A 178 20.19 -2.15 -16.97
CA GLU A 178 21.55 -2.24 -17.52
C GLU A 178 22.31 -0.92 -17.31
N ALA A 179 23.54 -1.03 -16.81
CA ALA A 179 24.39 0.14 -16.59
C ALA A 179 24.97 0.63 -17.93
N THR A 180 24.48 1.77 -18.42
CA THR A 180 25.02 2.43 -19.61
C THR A 180 26.35 3.12 -19.32
N GLU A 181 27.08 3.48 -20.37
CA GLU A 181 28.32 4.27 -20.26
C GLU A 181 28.10 5.59 -19.50
N ASP A 182 26.97 6.25 -19.75
CA ASP A 182 26.56 7.46 -19.02
C ASP A 182 26.33 7.18 -17.52
N THR A 183 25.70 6.06 -17.18
CA THR A 183 25.50 5.66 -15.78
C THR A 183 26.84 5.43 -15.08
N ILE A 184 27.80 4.80 -15.73
CA ILE A 184 29.15 4.55 -15.19
C ILE A 184 29.88 5.89 -14.97
N VAL A 185 29.92 6.76 -15.99
CA VAL A 185 30.56 8.08 -15.92
C VAL A 185 29.93 8.94 -14.81
N ASN A 186 28.61 8.97 -14.72
CA ASN A 186 27.91 9.73 -13.69
C ASN A 186 28.15 9.15 -12.28
N THR A 187 28.16 7.82 -12.14
CA THR A 187 28.47 7.19 -10.84
C THR A 187 29.87 7.56 -10.38
N LYS A 188 30.86 7.55 -11.28
CA LYS A 188 32.23 7.99 -10.97
C LYS A 188 32.27 9.44 -10.49
N LYS A 189 31.56 10.36 -11.17
CA LYS A 189 31.45 11.77 -10.75
C LYS A 189 30.82 11.93 -9.37
N LEU A 190 29.81 11.14 -9.04
CA LEU A 190 29.18 11.16 -7.71
C LEU A 190 30.18 10.72 -6.63
N ILE A 191 30.96 9.66 -6.89
CA ILE A 191 32.01 9.18 -5.98
C ILE A 191 33.07 10.26 -5.76
N GLU A 192 33.56 10.88 -6.83
CA GLU A 192 34.53 11.98 -6.77
C GLU A 192 33.99 13.19 -6.00
N GLY A 193 32.70 13.52 -6.19
CA GLY A 193 31.99 14.58 -5.47
C GLY A 193 31.89 14.32 -3.96
N GLY A 194 31.71 13.06 -3.56
CA GLY A 194 31.57 12.64 -2.18
C GLY A 194 30.13 12.65 -1.66
N GLU A 195 29.98 12.32 -0.38
CA GLU A 195 28.67 12.38 0.27
C GLU A 195 28.11 13.80 0.28
N SER A 196 26.81 13.88 0.04
CA SER A 196 26.09 15.13 -0.02
C SER A 196 24.66 14.91 0.47
N PRO A 197 23.86 15.97 0.60
CA PRO A 197 22.46 15.80 0.96
C PRO A 197 21.63 14.90 0.01
N ASN A 198 22.13 14.64 -1.19
CA ASN A 198 21.47 13.83 -2.22
C ASN A 198 22.32 12.60 -2.63
N VAL A 199 23.46 12.36 -1.98
CA VAL A 199 24.36 11.23 -2.27
C VAL A 199 24.84 10.63 -0.96
N GLU A 200 24.62 9.35 -0.75
CA GLU A 200 25.06 8.63 0.45
C GLU A 200 25.92 7.44 0.03
N PHE A 201 27.03 7.21 0.73
CA PHE A 201 27.88 6.05 0.53
C PHE A 201 27.66 5.03 1.63
N LYS A 202 27.72 3.76 1.24
CA LYS A 202 27.76 2.62 2.16
C LYS A 202 28.83 1.67 1.66
N SER A 203 29.71 1.26 2.57
CA SER A 203 30.78 0.33 2.21
C SER A 203 30.24 -1.03 1.77
N THR A 204 29.11 -1.45 2.34
CA THR A 204 28.45 -2.76 2.16
C THR A 204 26.94 -2.63 2.38
N LEU A 205 26.18 -3.58 1.85
CA LEU A 205 24.74 -3.72 2.13
C LEU A 205 24.50 -4.38 3.49
N ARG A 206 25.20 -5.48 3.77
CA ARG A 206 24.92 -6.34 4.94
C ARG A 206 26.13 -6.71 5.78
N VAL A 207 27.34 -6.71 5.20
CA VAL A 207 28.54 -7.14 5.94
C VAL A 207 29.11 -6.00 6.79
N ASN A 208 29.22 -6.22 8.10
CA ASN A 208 29.94 -5.29 8.96
C ASN A 208 31.46 -5.42 8.73
N MET A 209 32.10 -4.32 8.35
CA MET A 209 33.51 -4.29 7.92
C MET A 209 34.51 -4.58 9.06
N HIS A 210 34.09 -4.52 10.32
CA HIS A 210 34.94 -4.85 11.47
C HIS A 210 34.82 -6.32 11.87
N THR A 211 33.59 -6.87 11.88
CA THR A 211 33.34 -8.26 12.30
C THR A 211 33.42 -9.24 11.14
N ILE A 212 33.34 -8.75 9.89
CA ILE A 212 33.28 -9.53 8.64
C ILE A 212 32.09 -10.52 8.67
N GLN A 213 31.01 -10.14 9.34
CA GLN A 213 29.78 -10.93 9.44
C GLN A 213 28.57 -10.11 8.98
N ALA A 214 27.51 -10.80 8.57
CA ALA A 214 26.23 -10.17 8.28
C ALA A 214 25.69 -9.48 9.55
N ASP A 215 25.22 -8.24 9.39
CA ASP A 215 24.74 -7.40 10.48
C ASP A 215 23.51 -6.63 10.01
N ASP A 216 22.35 -6.93 10.60
CA ASP A 216 21.07 -6.28 10.32
C ASP A 216 21.15 -4.74 10.45
N LYS A 217 22.10 -4.21 11.23
CA LYS A 217 22.30 -2.76 11.34
C LYS A 217 22.81 -2.15 10.04
N MET A 218 23.62 -2.87 9.25
CA MET A 218 24.10 -2.40 7.94
C MET A 218 22.94 -2.33 6.95
N GLU A 219 22.12 -3.39 6.93
CA GLU A 219 20.92 -3.48 6.09
C GLU A 219 19.94 -2.35 6.45
N LEU A 220 19.65 -2.19 7.75
CA LEU A 220 18.78 -1.13 8.24
C LEU A 220 19.32 0.27 7.92
N SER A 221 20.64 0.47 7.92
CA SER A 221 21.25 1.75 7.55
C SER A 221 20.97 2.12 6.09
N CYS A 222 21.04 1.14 5.18
CA CYS A 222 20.68 1.31 3.77
C CYS A 222 19.20 1.65 3.62
N ILE A 223 18.32 0.87 4.28
CA ILE A 223 16.86 1.07 4.25
C ILE A 223 16.45 2.45 4.77
N LYS A 224 17.03 2.89 5.89
CA LYS A 224 16.80 4.23 6.45
C LYS A 224 17.10 5.32 5.42
N THR A 225 18.21 5.18 4.71
CA THR A 225 18.64 6.14 3.69
C THR A 225 17.63 6.21 2.55
N ILE A 226 17.17 5.06 2.05
CA ILE A 226 16.14 4.98 1.00
C ILE A 226 14.85 5.67 1.47
N ALA A 227 14.34 5.34 2.66
CA ALA A 227 13.16 5.99 3.24
C ALA A 227 13.35 7.50 3.40
N GLY A 228 14.53 7.93 3.86
CA GLY A 228 14.89 9.34 3.99
C GLY A 228 14.79 10.11 2.67
N TYR A 229 15.28 9.52 1.57
CA TYR A 229 15.15 10.12 0.23
C TYR A 229 13.69 10.20 -0.21
N MET A 230 12.93 9.10 -0.05
CA MET A 230 11.51 9.08 -0.39
C MET A 230 10.70 10.14 0.36
N ASN A 231 11.08 10.48 1.59
CA ASN A 231 10.34 11.43 2.43
C ASN A 231 10.86 12.88 2.36
N THR A 232 12.01 13.14 1.74
CA THR A 232 12.61 14.49 1.77
C THR A 232 12.88 15.01 0.38
N LYS A 233 13.67 14.27 -0.40
CA LYS A 233 14.08 14.66 -1.75
C LYS A 233 14.76 13.49 -2.45
N PRO A 234 14.72 13.46 -3.80
CA PRO A 234 15.40 12.42 -4.56
C PRO A 234 16.91 12.40 -4.27
N GLY A 235 17.50 11.22 -4.31
CA GLY A 235 18.93 11.05 -4.08
C GLY A 235 19.44 9.69 -4.51
N THR A 236 20.77 9.52 -4.46
CA THR A 236 21.47 8.31 -4.86
C THR A 236 22.13 7.68 -3.64
N LEU A 237 21.92 6.38 -3.46
CA LEU A 237 22.66 5.55 -2.52
C LEU A 237 23.64 4.67 -3.31
N LEU A 238 24.93 4.77 -2.99
CA LEU A 238 25.98 3.93 -3.56
C LEU A 238 26.49 2.94 -2.51
N ILE A 239 26.39 1.65 -2.82
CA ILE A 239 26.83 0.54 -1.99
C ILE A 239 28.07 -0.10 -2.62
N GLY A 240 29.11 -0.33 -1.82
CA GLY A 240 30.43 -0.74 -2.29
C GLY A 240 31.42 0.43 -2.38
N VAL A 241 31.14 1.54 -1.69
CA VAL A 241 31.98 2.75 -1.64
C VAL A 241 32.21 3.15 -0.18
N SER A 242 33.45 3.43 0.20
CA SER A 242 33.76 3.91 1.55
C SER A 242 33.46 5.39 1.72
N ASP A 243 33.34 5.85 2.97
CA ASP A 243 33.19 7.27 3.29
C ASP A 243 34.39 8.11 2.81
N GLN A 244 35.55 7.46 2.58
CA GLN A 244 36.76 8.06 2.02
C GLN A 244 36.79 8.04 0.49
N LYS A 245 35.66 7.74 -0.17
CA LYS A 245 35.51 7.65 -1.64
C LYS A 245 36.26 6.48 -2.29
N GLU A 246 36.68 5.50 -1.50
CA GLU A 246 37.34 4.30 -2.03
C GLU A 246 36.30 3.36 -2.65
N ILE A 247 36.57 2.88 -3.87
CA ILE A 247 35.74 1.87 -4.52
C ILE A 247 36.09 0.51 -3.91
N LEU A 248 35.24 0.02 -3.04
CA LEU A 248 35.42 -1.27 -2.36
C LEU A 248 34.91 -2.42 -3.23
N GLY A 249 33.77 -2.21 -3.89
CA GLY A 249 33.02 -3.22 -4.64
C GLY A 249 32.03 -4.01 -3.77
N LEU A 250 31.29 -4.93 -4.37
CA LEU A 250 30.27 -5.76 -3.69
C LEU A 250 30.81 -7.11 -3.20
N GLU A 251 32.09 -7.42 -3.42
CA GLU A 251 32.66 -8.76 -3.23
C GLU A 251 32.46 -9.30 -1.81
N LYS A 252 32.50 -8.42 -0.80
CA LYS A 252 32.26 -8.79 0.60
C LYS A 252 30.81 -9.21 0.83
N ASP A 253 29.85 -8.45 0.29
CA ASP A 253 28.43 -8.81 0.39
C ASP A 253 28.15 -10.10 -0.39
N LEU A 254 28.68 -10.23 -1.61
CA LEU A 254 28.54 -11.43 -2.44
C LEU A 254 29.08 -12.68 -1.72
N ALA A 255 30.26 -12.59 -1.10
CA ALA A 255 30.84 -13.69 -0.33
C ALA A 255 30.01 -14.10 0.90
N SER A 256 29.22 -13.17 1.46
CA SER A 256 28.37 -13.44 2.63
C SER A 256 27.20 -14.39 2.37
N PHE A 257 26.87 -14.63 1.10
CA PHE A 257 25.84 -15.60 0.69
C PHE A 257 26.38 -17.03 0.55
N GLY A 258 27.69 -17.25 0.77
CA GLY A 258 28.33 -18.55 0.66
C GLY A 258 28.53 -19.01 -0.79
N ASN A 259 28.63 -20.33 -0.99
CA ASN A 259 28.92 -20.92 -2.31
C ASN A 259 27.66 -21.07 -3.17
N LYS A 260 26.95 -19.97 -3.40
CA LYS A 260 25.79 -19.92 -4.28
C LYS A 260 26.23 -19.87 -5.75
N PRO A 261 25.48 -20.47 -6.67
CA PRO A 261 25.86 -20.53 -8.09
C PRO A 261 25.85 -19.15 -8.76
N ASP A 262 24.96 -18.25 -8.32
CA ASP A 262 24.92 -16.86 -8.77
C ASP A 262 24.83 -15.91 -7.56
N PRO A 263 25.98 -15.44 -7.05
CA PRO A 263 25.99 -14.52 -5.90
C PRO A 263 25.34 -13.16 -6.19
N MET A 264 25.29 -12.72 -7.46
CA MET A 264 24.71 -11.44 -7.82
C MET A 264 23.18 -11.50 -7.79
N ASP A 265 22.60 -12.57 -8.33
CA ASP A 265 21.17 -12.85 -8.21
C ASP A 265 20.74 -12.94 -6.73
N GLU A 266 21.53 -13.61 -5.89
CA GLU A 266 21.26 -13.67 -4.44
C GLU A 266 21.36 -12.29 -3.76
N PHE A 267 22.31 -11.43 -4.17
CA PHE A 267 22.39 -10.05 -3.69
C PHE A 267 21.15 -9.24 -4.07
N GLN A 268 20.71 -9.33 -5.33
CA GLN A 268 19.51 -8.63 -5.82
C GLN A 268 18.26 -9.10 -5.08
N LYS A 269 18.06 -10.42 -4.97
CA LYS A 269 16.97 -11.01 -4.20
C LYS A 269 17.01 -10.59 -2.74
N HIS A 270 18.18 -10.52 -2.12
CA HIS A 270 18.29 -10.08 -0.73
C HIS A 270 17.88 -8.62 -0.58
N LEU A 271 18.34 -7.74 -1.47
CA LEU A 271 17.97 -6.33 -1.49
C LEU A 271 16.46 -6.13 -1.72
N ASP A 272 15.89 -6.88 -2.66
CA ASP A 272 14.46 -6.94 -2.95
C ASP A 272 13.65 -7.28 -1.68
N ASN A 273 13.99 -8.40 -1.02
CA ASN A 273 13.38 -8.81 0.25
C ASN A 273 13.53 -7.75 1.36
N LEU A 274 14.66 -7.03 1.40
CA LEU A 274 14.85 -5.94 2.36
C LEU A 274 13.88 -4.79 2.07
N ILE A 275 13.74 -4.36 0.82
CA ILE A 275 12.81 -3.29 0.45
C ILE A 275 11.36 -3.70 0.73
N GLU A 276 10.94 -4.89 0.33
CA GLU A 276 9.60 -5.40 0.62
C GLU A 276 9.33 -5.42 2.13
N SER A 277 10.23 -6.06 2.89
CA SER A 277 9.98 -6.32 4.30
C SER A 277 10.08 -5.08 5.19
N TYR A 278 10.82 -4.06 4.76
CA TYR A 278 10.98 -2.81 5.52
C TYR A 278 10.08 -1.67 5.02
N LEU A 279 9.92 -1.49 3.71
CA LEU A 279 9.25 -0.33 3.10
C LEU A 279 7.93 -0.68 2.39
N GLY A 280 7.74 -1.96 2.04
CA GLY A 280 6.55 -2.45 1.35
C GLY A 280 6.51 -2.11 -0.15
N ASN A 281 5.51 -2.66 -0.83
CA ASN A 281 5.44 -2.74 -2.29
C ASN A 281 5.34 -1.39 -3.02
N SER A 282 4.89 -0.33 -2.34
CA SER A 282 4.83 1.00 -2.94
C SER A 282 6.22 1.61 -3.21
N ALA A 283 7.26 1.12 -2.52
CA ALA A 283 8.62 1.67 -2.62
C ALA A 283 9.29 1.39 -3.97
N TYR A 284 8.97 0.27 -4.61
CA TYR A 284 9.62 -0.18 -5.84
C TYR A 284 9.54 0.83 -6.98
N SER A 285 8.36 1.41 -7.21
CA SER A 285 8.14 2.42 -8.26
C SER A 285 9.00 3.68 -8.11
N LEU A 286 9.67 3.87 -6.96
CA LEU A 286 10.50 5.02 -6.65
C LEU A 286 12.01 4.68 -6.68
N ILE A 287 12.39 3.43 -6.94
CA ILE A 287 13.78 2.99 -6.91
C ILE A 287 14.21 2.53 -8.30
N THR A 288 15.33 3.05 -8.77
CA THR A 288 16.04 2.53 -9.94
C THR A 288 17.34 1.87 -9.48
N LEU A 289 17.46 0.57 -9.71
CA LEU A 289 18.65 -0.22 -9.39
C LEU A 289 19.55 -0.39 -10.62
N THR A 290 20.83 -0.10 -10.47
CA THR A 290 21.87 -0.38 -11.49
C THR A 290 23.14 -0.91 -10.84
N PHE A 291 23.95 -1.64 -11.62
CA PHE A 291 25.24 -2.19 -11.18
C PHE A 291 26.42 -1.69 -12.04
N PRO A 292 26.78 -0.40 -11.96
CA PRO A 292 27.94 0.12 -12.70
C PRO A 292 29.24 -0.55 -12.25
N GLU A 293 30.10 -0.86 -13.22
CA GLU A 293 31.45 -1.38 -12.98
C GLU A 293 32.47 -0.24 -13.12
N ILE A 294 33.23 0.02 -12.05
CA ILE A 294 34.27 1.04 -12.01
C ILE A 294 35.53 0.40 -11.44
N ASP A 295 36.67 0.60 -12.12
CA ASP A 295 37.96 0.01 -11.74
C ASP A 295 37.88 -1.52 -11.53
N ALA A 296 37.15 -2.21 -12.42
CA ALA A 296 36.88 -3.66 -12.40
C ALA A 296 36.11 -4.15 -11.15
N LYS A 297 35.44 -3.25 -10.43
CA LYS A 297 34.60 -3.55 -9.28
C LYS A 297 33.17 -3.13 -9.54
N LYS A 298 32.22 -4.01 -9.25
CA LYS A 298 30.79 -3.68 -9.34
C LYS A 298 30.36 -2.92 -8.08
N ILE A 299 29.58 -1.87 -8.28
CA ILE A 299 28.95 -1.06 -7.23
C ILE A 299 27.44 -1.22 -7.38
N CYS A 300 26.69 -1.28 -6.29
CA CYS A 300 25.23 -1.20 -6.34
C CYS A 300 24.81 0.27 -6.23
N ARG A 301 24.10 0.77 -7.24
CA ARG A 301 23.57 2.13 -7.28
C ARG A 301 22.04 2.10 -7.23
N LEU A 302 21.50 2.79 -6.24
CA LEU A 302 20.07 2.99 -6.05
C LEU A 302 19.75 4.48 -6.23
N ASP A 303 19.09 4.83 -7.32
CA ASP A 303 18.52 6.16 -7.49
C ASP A 303 17.09 6.15 -6.96
N VAL A 304 16.84 6.97 -5.94
CA VAL A 304 15.59 6.99 -5.18
C VAL A 304 14.85 8.30 -5.42
N GLN A 305 13.58 8.20 -5.80
CA GLN A 305 12.69 9.33 -6.03
C GLN A 305 11.92 9.73 -4.78
N PHE A 306 11.54 11.01 -4.69
CA PHE A 306 10.62 11.50 -3.67
C PHE A 306 9.22 10.91 -3.89
N SER A 307 8.60 10.42 -2.82
CA SER A 307 7.25 9.88 -2.84
C SER A 307 6.23 11.01 -2.92
N LYS A 308 5.62 11.22 -4.09
CA LYS A 308 4.56 12.25 -4.25
C LYS A 308 3.21 11.81 -3.70
N LYS A 309 2.99 10.50 -3.53
CA LYS A 309 1.69 9.93 -3.15
C LYS A 309 1.44 9.95 -1.64
N GLY A 310 2.48 10.18 -0.83
CA GLY A 310 2.38 10.23 0.61
C GLY A 310 3.67 9.80 1.32
N PRO A 311 3.69 9.86 2.66
CA PRO A 311 4.85 9.49 3.46
C PRO A 311 5.16 7.99 3.38
N VAL A 312 6.44 7.65 3.42
CA VAL A 312 6.97 6.28 3.47
C VAL A 312 7.48 5.98 4.88
N TYR A 313 7.00 4.87 5.44
CA TYR A 313 7.42 4.40 6.77
C TYR A 313 8.32 3.17 6.62
N ALA A 314 9.34 3.07 7.46
CA ALA A 314 10.22 1.90 7.50
C ALA A 314 9.98 1.08 8.77
N LYS A 315 9.73 -0.22 8.61
CA LYS A 315 9.51 -1.15 9.73
C LYS A 315 10.81 -1.46 10.47
N ASN A 316 10.92 -1.04 11.72
CA ASN A 316 12.03 -1.47 12.56
C ASN A 316 11.75 -2.85 13.17
N LYS A 317 12.28 -3.92 12.55
CA LYS A 317 12.06 -5.31 12.99
C LYS A 317 12.45 -5.55 14.46
N SER A 318 13.54 -4.94 14.93
CA SER A 318 13.99 -5.09 16.32
C SER A 318 13.03 -4.47 17.33
N LYS A 319 12.44 -3.31 16.99
CA LYS A 319 11.50 -2.58 17.87
C LYS A 319 10.04 -2.94 17.63
N LYS A 320 9.72 -3.65 16.54
CA LYS A 320 8.35 -3.97 16.09
C LYS A 320 7.46 -2.73 15.94
N ILE A 321 8.04 -1.64 15.45
CA ILE A 321 7.33 -0.39 15.16
C ILE A 321 7.67 0.08 13.75
N GLU A 322 6.87 0.97 13.21
CA GLU A 322 7.19 1.75 12.02
C GLU A 322 7.82 3.08 12.44
N GLU A 323 8.87 3.48 11.73
CA GLU A 323 9.59 4.73 11.97
C GLU A 323 9.59 5.58 10.69
N PHE A 324 9.42 6.89 10.85
CA PHE A 324 9.45 7.85 9.75
C PHE A 324 10.82 8.53 9.69
N TYR A 325 11.52 8.35 8.58
CA TYR A 325 12.89 8.84 8.38
C TYR A 325 12.92 9.99 7.39
N ILE A 326 13.71 11.02 7.68
CA ILE A 326 13.99 12.14 6.76
C ILE A 326 15.49 12.34 6.57
N ARG A 327 15.88 12.96 5.44
CA ARG A 327 17.24 13.45 5.21
C ARG A 327 17.38 14.86 5.76
N ARG A 328 18.18 15.01 6.81
CA ARG A 328 18.62 16.31 7.34
C ARG A 328 20.06 16.54 6.90
N ALA A 329 20.24 17.38 5.88
CA ALA A 329 21.52 17.56 5.21
C ALA A 329 22.08 16.19 4.77
N ALA A 330 23.28 15.80 5.23
CA ALA A 330 23.92 14.52 4.92
C ALA A 330 23.60 13.40 5.93
N SER A 331 22.62 13.58 6.81
CA SER A 331 22.27 12.59 7.83
C SER A 331 20.82 12.15 7.73
N THR A 332 20.55 10.90 8.08
CA THR A 332 19.19 10.35 8.13
C THR A 332 18.71 10.28 9.58
N VAL A 333 17.57 10.91 9.88
CA VAL A 333 17.02 11.00 11.24
C VAL A 333 15.59 10.47 11.30
N ALA A 334 15.27 9.76 12.39
CA ALA A 334 13.89 9.37 12.69
C ALA A 334 13.19 10.55 13.39
N LEU A 335 12.03 10.97 12.90
CA LEU A 335 11.23 11.99 13.57
C LEU A 335 10.37 11.37 14.65
N ASN A 336 10.14 12.12 15.73
CA ASN A 336 9.12 11.75 16.70
C ASN A 336 7.70 12.06 16.15
N ALA A 337 6.66 11.55 16.81
CA ALA A 337 5.28 11.68 16.33
C ALA A 337 4.85 13.15 16.11
N SER A 338 5.23 14.07 16.98
CA SER A 338 4.86 15.49 16.85
C SER A 338 5.56 16.15 15.67
N GLU A 339 6.86 15.90 15.49
CA GLU A 339 7.63 16.42 14.36
C GLU A 339 7.14 15.82 13.03
N MET A 340 6.84 14.53 13.03
CA MET A 340 6.36 13.78 11.87
C MET A 340 5.04 14.34 11.35
N ILE A 341 4.05 14.58 12.22
CA ILE A 341 2.74 15.12 11.82
C ILE A 341 2.91 16.47 11.11
N GLY A 342 3.64 17.40 11.74
CA GLY A 342 3.90 18.71 11.14
C GLY A 342 4.74 18.62 9.86
N TYR A 343 5.69 17.70 9.79
CA TYR A 343 6.48 17.50 8.58
C TYR A 343 5.62 16.99 7.41
N ILE A 344 4.74 16.01 7.67
CA ILE A 344 3.86 15.41 6.66
C ILE A 344 2.88 16.44 6.11
N GLU A 345 2.23 17.22 6.98
CA GLU A 345 1.31 18.28 6.57
C GLU A 345 1.99 19.30 5.65
N ASN A 346 3.23 19.70 5.96
CA ASN A 346 3.96 20.66 5.12
C ASN A 346 4.41 20.11 3.75
N HIS A 347 4.53 18.79 3.58
CA HIS A 347 5.06 18.17 2.36
C HIS A 347 4.00 17.52 1.48
N TRP A 348 2.86 17.13 2.06
CA TRP A 348 1.77 16.42 1.36
C TRP A 348 0.36 16.94 1.68
N GLY A 349 0.21 17.86 2.64
CA GLY A 349 -1.07 18.43 3.06
C GLY A 349 -1.65 19.48 2.13
#